data_AF-A0A7J4V190-F1
#
_entry.id   AF-A0A7J4V190-F1
#
_cell.length_a   1.000
_cell.length_b   1.000
_cell.length_c   1.000
_cell.angle_alpha   90.00
_cell.angle_beta   90.00
_cell.angle_gamma   90.00
#
_symmetry.space_group_name_H-M   'P 1'
#
loop_
_entity.id
_entity.type
_entity.pdbx_description
1 polymer ?
#
loop_
_entity_poly.entity_id
_entity_poly.type
_entity_poly.pdbx_seq_one_letter_code
_entity_poly.pdbx_strand_id
1 'polypeptide(L)'
;MFIDVDHLFGLKEYMKVHGVGSVLDFDSLMDADGQWKSLLHTPAAVMIVGPVATASRLAIPLIFWSVHITMDYVEDSLLGVFSAWEMALLCGVSMALVWLSFDRHRVSWPERSLAGFLRYEWARLIHPLGRIRRAFSAPRGP
;
A
#
# COMPACT_ATOMS: atom_id res chain seq x y z
N MET A 1 4.06 3.63 -1.34
CA MET A 1 3.55 2.89 -2.49
C MET A 1 2.61 1.79 -2.00
N PHE A 2 1.30 2.01 -2.09
CA PHE A 2 0.34 0.93 -1.82
C PHE A 2 0.26 0.11 -3.11
N ILE A 3 0.61 -1.17 -3.03
CA ILE A 3 0.44 -2.10 -4.14
C ILE A 3 -1.06 -2.33 -4.28
N ASP A 4 -1.69 -1.65 -5.24
CA ASP A 4 -3.07 -1.95 -5.62
C ASP A 4 -3.13 -3.40 -6.16
N VAL A 5 -4.22 -4.13 -5.87
CA VAL A 5 -4.37 -5.57 -6.22
C VAL A 5 -4.13 -5.83 -7.71
N ASP A 6 -4.38 -4.83 -8.54
CA ASP A 6 -4.24 -4.91 -9.97
C ASP A 6 -2.76 -4.94 -10.41
N HIS A 7 -1.81 -4.47 -9.59
CA HIS A 7 -0.38 -4.74 -9.77
C HIS A 7 -0.03 -6.23 -9.70
N LEU A 8 -0.80 -7.07 -8.97
CA LEU A 8 -0.58 -8.53 -9.05
C LEU A 8 -0.91 -9.05 -10.46
N PHE A 9 -1.89 -8.45 -11.14
CA PHE A 9 -2.22 -8.83 -12.51
C PHE A 9 -1.17 -8.30 -13.49
N GLY A 10 -0.70 -7.06 -13.32
CA GLY A 10 0.39 -6.48 -14.09
C GLY A 10 1.70 -7.28 -13.94
N LEU A 11 2.07 -7.63 -12.71
CA LEU A 11 3.26 -8.43 -12.41
C LEU A 11 3.17 -9.83 -13.04
N LYS A 12 2.00 -10.47 -13.00
CA LYS A 12 1.78 -11.78 -13.64
C LYS A 12 2.02 -11.73 -15.15
N GLU A 13 1.50 -10.70 -15.84
CA GLU A 13 1.71 -10.56 -17.28
C GLU A 13 3.16 -10.17 -17.60
N TYR A 14 3.77 -9.29 -16.82
CA TYR A 14 5.19 -8.97 -16.93
C TYR A 14 6.08 -10.21 -16.79
N MET A 15 5.82 -11.08 -15.80
CA MET A 15 6.55 -12.34 -15.60
C MET A 15 6.37 -13.34 -16.75
N LYS A 16 5.23 -13.32 -17.45
CA LYS A 16 5.03 -14.17 -18.63
C LYS A 16 5.89 -13.73 -19.81
N VAL A 17 6.13 -12.43 -19.94
CA VAL A 17 6.91 -11.85 -21.05
C VAL A 17 8.42 -11.90 -20.75
N HIS A 18 8.82 -11.60 -19.51
CA HIS A 18 10.24 -11.44 -19.12
C HIS A 18 10.79 -12.62 -18.30
N GLY A 19 9.95 -13.60 -17.98
CA GLY A 19 10.30 -14.77 -17.17
C GLY A 19 10.26 -14.49 -15.66
N VAL A 20 10.11 -15.54 -14.85
CA VAL A 20 9.97 -15.42 -13.39
C VAL A 20 11.19 -14.76 -12.72
N GLY A 21 12.39 -14.91 -13.30
CA GLY A 21 13.62 -14.31 -12.79
C GLY A 21 13.65 -12.79 -12.86
N SER A 22 12.84 -12.17 -13.74
CA SER A 22 12.73 -10.71 -13.86
C SER A 22 12.17 -10.04 -12.61
N VAL A 23 11.52 -10.78 -11.71
CA VAL A 23 11.05 -10.24 -10.42
C VAL A 23 12.22 -9.86 -9.50
N LEU A 24 13.41 -10.39 -9.76
CA LEU A 24 14.64 -10.05 -9.02
C LEU A 24 15.45 -8.96 -9.74
N ASP A 25 15.06 -8.58 -10.95
CA ASP A 25 15.63 -7.46 -11.69
C ASP A 25 14.89 -6.19 -11.28
N PHE A 26 15.34 -5.63 -10.15
CA PHE A 26 14.75 -4.43 -9.57
C PHE A 26 14.87 -3.22 -10.50
N ASP A 27 15.88 -3.15 -11.36
CA ASP A 27 16.01 -2.03 -12.29
C ASP A 27 14.91 -2.09 -13.35
N SER A 28 14.62 -3.27 -13.90
CA SER A 28 13.54 -3.45 -14.87
C SER A 28 12.14 -3.38 -14.26
N LEU A 29 11.97 -3.87 -13.03
CA LEU A 29 10.71 -3.71 -12.30
C LEU A 29 10.46 -2.26 -11.89
N MET A 30 11.48 -1.45 -11.68
CA MET A 30 11.31 -0.08 -11.22
C MET A 30 11.23 0.93 -12.36
N ASP A 31 11.48 0.51 -13.61
CA ASP A 31 11.29 1.39 -14.76
C ASP A 31 9.87 1.97 -14.79
N ALA A 32 9.76 3.28 -15.00
CA ALA A 32 8.48 4.01 -14.97
C ALA A 32 7.55 3.56 -16.10
N ASP A 33 8.12 3.06 -17.19
CA ASP A 33 7.44 2.43 -18.33
C ASP A 33 7.19 0.92 -18.13
N GLY A 34 7.56 0.39 -16.96
CA GLY A 34 7.38 -1.00 -16.56
C GLY A 34 5.90 -1.40 -16.60
N GLN A 35 5.58 -2.34 -17.50
CA GLN A 35 4.24 -2.88 -17.80
C GLN A 35 3.47 -3.49 -16.61
N TRP A 36 4.03 -3.46 -15.40
CA TRP A 36 3.35 -3.89 -14.18
C TRP A 36 2.50 -2.78 -13.54
N LYS A 37 2.69 -1.50 -13.93
CA LYS A 37 1.73 -0.41 -13.66
C LYS A 37 0.39 -0.82 -14.27
N SER A 38 -0.58 -1.05 -13.42
CA SER A 38 -1.82 -1.73 -13.81
C SER A 38 -2.86 -0.77 -14.41
N LEU A 39 -3.97 -1.32 -14.92
CA LEU A 39 -5.10 -0.62 -15.53
C LEU A 39 -5.54 0.63 -14.73
N LEU A 40 -5.52 0.58 -13.39
CA LEU A 40 -5.94 1.70 -12.54
C LEU A 40 -5.01 2.92 -12.59
N HIS A 41 -3.79 2.77 -13.10
CA HIS A 41 -2.84 3.87 -13.33
C HIS A 41 -3.00 4.55 -14.70
N THR A 42 -3.97 4.11 -15.49
CA THR A 42 -4.25 4.70 -16.81
C THR A 42 -5.51 5.54 -16.78
N PRO A 43 -5.61 6.59 -17.61
CA PRO A 43 -6.86 7.35 -17.75
C PRO A 43 -8.08 6.49 -18.10
N ALA A 44 -7.87 5.33 -18.74
CA ALA A 44 -8.93 4.38 -19.07
C ALA A 44 -9.63 3.78 -17.83
N ALA A 45 -8.99 3.81 -16.66
CA ALA A 45 -9.57 3.36 -15.40
C ALA A 45 -10.85 4.13 -15.00
N VAL A 46 -11.05 5.34 -15.52
CA VAL A 46 -12.28 6.13 -15.30
C VAL A 46 -13.54 5.37 -15.70
N MET A 47 -13.45 4.44 -16.67
CA MET A 47 -14.56 3.60 -17.10
C MET A 47 -15.03 2.61 -16.04
N ILE A 48 -14.17 2.32 -15.05
CA ILE A 48 -14.49 1.46 -13.90
C ILE A 48 -14.76 2.32 -12.66
N VAL A 49 -13.88 3.28 -12.38
CA VAL A 49 -13.98 4.13 -11.18
C VAL A 49 -15.19 5.06 -11.25
N GLY A 50 -15.53 5.59 -12.42
CA GLY A 50 -16.66 6.49 -12.63
C GLY A 50 -18.01 5.85 -12.25
N PRO A 51 -18.36 4.66 -12.78
CA PRO A 51 -19.55 3.93 -12.36
C PRO A 51 -19.57 3.57 -10.88
N VAL A 52 -18.44 3.16 -10.30
CA VAL A 52 -18.34 2.81 -8.86
C VAL A 52 -18.57 4.03 -7.97
N ALA A 53 -17.96 5.18 -8.30
CA ALA A 53 -18.17 6.43 -7.57
C ALA A 53 -19.61 6.92 -7.69
N THR A 54 -20.19 6.83 -8.90
CA THR A 54 -21.59 7.19 -9.14
C THR A 54 -22.55 6.28 -8.35
N ALA A 55 -22.31 4.97 -8.36
CA ALA A 55 -23.12 3.97 -7.65
C ALA A 55 -22.99 4.07 -6.12
N SER A 56 -21.80 4.41 -5.61
CA SER A 56 -21.58 4.64 -4.18
C SER A 56 -22.15 5.98 -3.68
N ARG A 57 -22.66 6.83 -4.58
CA ARG A 57 -23.17 8.20 -4.30
C ARG A 57 -22.14 9.09 -3.60
N LEU A 58 -20.87 8.72 -3.67
CA LEU A 58 -19.77 9.38 -3.02
C LEU A 58 -18.72 9.63 -4.09
N ALA A 59 -18.25 10.88 -4.20
CA ALA A 59 -17.12 11.21 -5.06
C ALA A 59 -15.79 10.64 -4.52
N ILE A 60 -15.81 10.01 -3.34
CA ILE A 60 -14.61 9.52 -2.63
C ILE A 60 -13.75 8.60 -3.51
N PRO A 61 -14.28 7.59 -4.23
CA PRO A 61 -13.45 6.74 -5.08
C PRO A 61 -12.81 7.49 -6.26
N LEU A 62 -13.54 8.45 -6.84
CA LEU A 62 -13.03 9.31 -7.92
C LEU A 62 -11.93 10.23 -7.41
N ILE A 63 -12.14 10.90 -6.27
CA ILE A 63 -11.14 11.79 -5.67
C ILE A 63 -9.87 11.01 -5.32
N PHE A 64 -10.02 9.84 -4.67
CA PHE A 64 -8.89 8.99 -4.33
C PHE A 64 -8.10 8.58 -5.57
N TRP A 65 -8.79 8.08 -6.60
CA TRP A 65 -8.17 7.69 -7.86
C TRP A 65 -7.49 8.87 -8.59
N SER A 66 -8.14 10.03 -8.66
CA SER A 66 -7.56 11.23 -9.30
C SER A 66 -6.32 11.74 -8.57
N VAL A 67 -6.31 11.72 -7.24
CA VAL A 67 -5.12 12.04 -6.45
C VAL A 67 -4.01 11.03 -6.72
N HIS A 68 -4.34 9.73 -6.81
CA HIS A 68 -3.39 8.67 -7.11
C HIS A 68 -2.71 8.86 -8.49
N ILE A 69 -3.51 9.04 -9.55
CA ILE A 69 -2.98 9.32 -10.91
C ILE A 69 -2.13 10.60 -10.94
N THR A 70 -2.54 11.62 -10.20
CA THR A 70 -1.78 12.88 -10.14
C THR A 70 -0.43 12.68 -9.45
N MET A 71 -0.37 11.84 -8.41
CA MET A 71 0.88 11.46 -7.77
C MET A 71 1.78 10.69 -8.73
N ASP A 72 1.26 9.72 -9.48
CA ASP A 72 2.04 8.98 -10.48
C ASP A 72 2.66 9.92 -11.52
N TYR A 73 1.86 10.87 -12.02
CA TYR A 73 2.34 11.85 -12.99
C TYR A 73 3.46 12.74 -12.42
N VAL A 74 3.33 13.14 -11.15
CA VAL A 74 4.33 13.95 -10.45
C VAL A 74 5.61 13.14 -10.19
N GLU A 75 5.49 11.87 -9.79
CA GLU A 75 6.63 10.96 -9.62
C GLU A 75 7.38 10.78 -10.94
N ASP A 76 6.67 10.44 -12.03
CA ASP A 76 7.26 10.23 -13.36
C ASP A 76 7.88 11.52 -13.93
N SER A 77 7.25 12.69 -13.71
CA SER A 77 7.66 13.94 -14.37
C SER A 77 8.68 14.76 -13.60
N LEU A 78 8.72 14.67 -12.27
CA LEU A 78 9.47 15.61 -11.43
C LEU A 78 10.47 14.97 -10.47
N LEU A 79 10.17 13.78 -9.94
CA LEU A 79 10.99 13.17 -8.88
C LEU A 79 11.93 12.11 -9.46
N GLY A 80 11.49 11.41 -10.51
CA GLY A 80 12.17 10.22 -10.99
C GLY A 80 11.96 9.05 -10.01
N VAL A 81 12.01 7.84 -10.56
CA VAL A 81 11.82 6.60 -9.79
C VAL A 81 12.79 6.55 -8.60
N PHE A 82 12.27 6.35 -7.38
CA PHE A 82 13.07 6.16 -6.16
C PHE A 82 13.89 7.40 -5.76
N SER A 83 13.31 8.59 -5.92
CA SER A 83 14.02 9.81 -5.54
C SER A 83 14.42 9.80 -4.05
N ALA A 84 15.54 10.44 -3.71
CA ALA A 84 15.97 10.58 -2.32
C ALA A 84 14.86 11.19 -1.43
N TRP A 85 14.00 12.02 -2.02
CA TRP A 85 12.85 12.65 -1.37
C TRP A 85 11.72 11.67 -1.09
N GLU A 86 11.40 10.76 -2.02
CA GLU A 86 10.42 9.68 -1.80
C GLU A 86 10.86 8.77 -0.65
N MET A 87 12.14 8.40 -0.62
CA MET A 87 12.68 7.57 0.45
C MET A 87 12.68 8.30 1.79
N ALA A 88 12.99 9.60 1.81
CA ALA A 88 12.91 10.41 3.02
C ALA A 88 11.47 10.52 3.54
N LEU A 89 10.50 10.75 2.65
CA LEU A 89 9.08 10.83 3.01
C LEU A 89 8.54 9.47 3.48
N LEU A 90 8.86 8.38 2.80
CA LEU A 90 8.46 7.03 3.19
C LEU A 90 9.00 6.67 4.56
N CYS A 91 10.29 6.90 4.80
CA CYS A 91 10.91 6.68 6.11
C CYS A 91 10.28 7.56 7.19
N GLY A 92 10.07 8.86 6.90
CA GLY A 92 9.47 9.80 7.84
C GLY A 92 8.05 9.44 8.23
N VAL A 93 7.19 9.11 7.26
CA VAL A 93 5.81 8.68 7.50
C VAL A 93 5.79 7.35 8.25
N SER A 94 6.64 6.40 7.87
CA SER A 94 6.73 5.10 8.57
C SER A 94 7.15 5.28 10.03
N MET A 95 8.15 6.12 10.30
CA MET A 95 8.58 6.45 11.66
C MET A 95 7.47 7.15 12.45
N ALA A 96 6.75 8.10 11.85
CA ALA A 96 5.64 8.78 12.49
C ALA A 96 4.50 7.81 12.85
N LEU A 97 4.16 6.88 11.96
CA LEU A 97 3.14 5.85 12.21
C LEU A 97 3.56 4.89 13.32
N VAL A 98 4.83 4.45 13.32
CA VAL A 98 5.38 3.62 14.40
C VAL A 98 5.33 4.37 15.72
N TRP A 99 5.71 5.65 15.73
CA TRP A 99 5.67 6.50 16.92
C TRP A 99 4.25 6.67 17.46
N LEU A 100 3.28 7.03 16.61
CA LEU A 100 1.88 7.19 17.00
C LEU A 100 1.28 5.87 17.53
N SER A 101 1.65 4.74 16.91
CA SER A 101 1.20 3.42 17.36
C SER A 101 1.82 3.04 18.70
N PHE A 102 3.10 3.34 18.89
CA PHE A 102 3.80 3.14 20.15
C PHE A 102 3.22 4.01 21.27
N ASP A 103 2.98 5.29 21.01
CA ASP A 103 2.38 6.23 21.97
C ASP A 103 1.01 5.74 22.44
N ARG A 104 0.14 5.35 21.51
CA ARG A 104 -1.14 4.70 21.83
C ARG A 104 -0.98 3.41 22.63
N HIS A 105 0.03 2.59 22.32
CA HIS A 105 0.30 1.36 23.05
C HIS A 105 0.78 1.63 24.48
N ARG A 106 1.57 2.69 24.70
CA ARG A 106 2.05 3.10 26.03
C ARG A 106 0.93 3.58 26.94
N VAL A 107 -0.10 4.22 26.40
CA VAL A 107 -1.29 4.60 27.19
C VAL A 107 -1.93 3.36 27.83
N SER A 108 -1.97 2.24 27.10
CA SER A 108 -2.53 0.98 27.60
C SER A 108 -1.54 0.13 28.40
N TRP A 109 -0.23 0.28 28.15
CA TRP A 109 0.84 -0.53 28.76
C TRP A 109 2.11 0.32 29.02
N PRO A 110 2.13 1.15 30.07
CA PRO A 110 3.15 2.20 30.26
C PRO A 110 4.58 1.67 30.51
N GLU A 111 4.72 0.43 31.00
CA GLU A 111 6.02 -0.16 31.33
C GLU A 111 6.78 -0.74 30.12
N ARG A 112 6.16 -0.78 28.93
CA ARG A 112 6.79 -1.39 27.75
C ARG A 112 7.65 -0.39 26.98
N SER A 113 8.90 -0.77 26.75
CA SER A 113 9.84 -0.05 25.88
C SER A 113 9.47 -0.19 24.40
N LEU A 114 10.01 0.69 23.55
CA LEU A 114 9.81 0.63 22.08
C LEU A 114 10.23 -0.73 21.51
N ALA A 115 11.34 -1.30 21.99
CA ALA A 115 11.79 -2.62 21.59
C ALA A 115 10.78 -3.72 21.97
N GLY A 116 10.14 -3.59 23.13
CA GLY A 116 9.06 -4.48 23.56
C GLY A 116 7.82 -4.36 22.67
N PHE A 117 7.45 -3.14 22.28
CA PHE A 117 6.36 -2.88 21.33
C PHE A 117 6.63 -3.49 19.95
N LEU A 118 7.83 -3.29 19.39
CA LEU A 118 8.20 -3.85 18.09
C LEU A 118 8.18 -5.39 18.10
N ARG A 119 8.66 -6.01 19.17
CA ARG A 119 8.57 -7.49 19.34
C ARG A 119 7.12 -7.96 19.41
N TYR A 120 6.25 -7.21 20.08
CA TYR A 120 4.82 -7.52 20.16
C TYR A 120 4.13 -7.44 18.79
N GLU A 121 4.35 -6.36 18.03
CA GLU A 121 3.78 -6.23 16.68
C GLU A 121 4.37 -7.26 15.71
N TRP A 122 5.67 -7.59 15.82
CA TRP A 122 6.30 -8.65 15.04
C TRP A 122 5.67 -10.02 15.29
N ALA A 123 5.48 -10.39 16.57
CA ALA A 123 4.79 -11.63 16.95
C ALA A 123 3.33 -11.65 16.45
N ARG A 124 2.67 -10.48 16.42
CA ARG A 124 1.31 -10.31 15.90
C ARG A 124 1.22 -10.45 14.38
N LEU A 125 2.27 -10.09 13.63
CA LEU A 125 2.35 -10.25 12.18
C LEU A 125 2.60 -11.71 11.78
N ILE A 126 3.48 -12.42 12.50
CA ILE A 126 3.85 -13.82 12.20
C ILE A 126 2.72 -14.81 12.54
N HIS A 127 1.80 -14.47 13.44
CA HIS A 127 0.63 -15.28 13.76
C HIS A 127 -0.70 -14.68 13.25
N PRO A 128 -0.94 -14.64 11.92
CA PRO A 128 -2.14 -14.04 11.34
C PRO A 128 -3.43 -14.79 11.70
N LEU A 129 -3.34 -16.09 11.98
CA LEU A 129 -4.48 -16.97 12.27
C LEU A 129 -5.26 -16.55 13.53
N GLY A 130 -4.60 -15.92 14.51
CA GLY A 130 -5.26 -15.42 15.72
C GLY A 130 -6.16 -14.20 15.47
N ARG A 131 -5.97 -13.49 14.36
CA ARG A 131 -6.74 -12.31 13.95
C ARG A 131 -8.03 -12.72 13.24
N ILE A 132 -7.95 -13.70 12.35
CA ILE A 132 -9.12 -14.30 11.68
C ILE A 132 -10.04 -14.92 12.72
N ARG A 133 -9.50 -15.74 13.63
CA ARG A 133 -10.31 -16.36 14.69
C ARG A 133 -10.99 -15.32 15.58
N ARG A 134 -10.33 -14.23 15.99
CA ARG A 134 -10.96 -13.16 16.79
C ARG A 134 -11.99 -12.34 16.01
N ALA A 135 -11.80 -12.12 14.71
CA ALA A 135 -12.80 -11.46 13.86
C ALA A 135 -14.08 -12.30 13.70
N PHE A 136 -13.95 -13.63 13.66
CA PHE A 136 -15.10 -14.56 13.62
C PHE A 136 -15.66 -14.93 15.00
N SER A 137 -14.93 -14.65 16.09
CA SER A 137 -15.36 -14.96 17.47
C SER A 137 -15.81 -13.74 18.26
N ALA A 138 -15.75 -12.53 17.68
CA ALA A 138 -16.28 -11.34 18.33
C ALA A 138 -17.81 -11.50 18.43
N PRO A 139 -18.41 -11.42 19.64
CA PRO A 139 -19.86 -11.34 19.75
C PRO A 139 -20.31 -10.14 18.92
N ARG A 140 -21.25 -10.36 18.00
CA ARG A 140 -22.07 -9.26 17.49
C ARG A 140 -22.78 -8.70 18.73
N GLY A 141 -22.32 -7.54 19.18
CA GLY A 141 -22.98 -6.83 20.28
C GLY A 141 -24.44 -6.55 19.94
N PRO A 142 -25.29 -6.37 20.96
CA PRO A 142 -26.73 -6.20 20.83
C PRO A 142 -27.14 -5.01 19.96
#